data_AF-D6XW73-F1
#
_entry.id   AF-D6XW73-F1
#
_cell.length_a   1.000
_cell.length_b   1.000
_cell.length_c   1.000
_cell.angle_alpha   90.00
_cell.angle_beta   90.00
_cell.angle_gamma   90.00
#
_symmetry.space_group_name_H-M   'P 1'
#
loop_
_entity.id
_entity.type
_entity.pdbx_description
1 polymer ?
#
loop_
_entity_poly.entity_id
_entity_poly.type
_entity_poly.pdbx_seq_one_letter_code
_entity_poly.pdbx_strand_id
1 'polypeptide(L)'
;MEMLEFATVGFIVVFIATLFIFGELMVRMRGLFAVLGILLMAMYFSFHISGTESLWIVLLYLIGLTLIIFDGKVTADGSVGIFGIAFMVTAIAIPAPGWIYGTLVAMALVLAAPTSYLFTKVFKKRQMWNKILFEDKLTSDKGYNSMNDSYRDLIGKKGLTKTPFRPTGTVEVEGRMYSATTDNQWLNEETPVTVIAADGTRIVVVEDKEDASIPSEV
;
A
#
# COMPACT_ATOMS: atom_id res chain seq x y z
N MET A 1 9.58 39.13 -19.52
CA MET A 1 8.29 38.42 -19.47
C MET A 1 7.66 38.25 -20.85
N GLU A 2 8.16 38.89 -21.92
CA GLU A 2 7.71 38.72 -23.32
C GLU A 2 7.81 37.28 -23.85
N MET A 3 8.68 36.44 -23.28
CA MET A 3 8.83 35.05 -23.71
C MET A 3 7.55 34.21 -23.56
N LEU A 4 6.65 34.56 -22.63
CA LEU A 4 5.39 33.83 -22.42
C LEU A 4 4.33 34.14 -23.47
N GLU A 5 4.55 35.10 -24.36
CA GLU A 5 3.68 35.34 -25.52
C GLU A 5 3.81 34.20 -26.55
N PHE A 6 4.97 33.53 -26.58
CA PHE A 6 5.19 32.40 -27.47
C PHE A 6 4.51 31.13 -26.94
N ALA A 7 3.66 30.53 -27.77
CA ALA A 7 2.91 29.32 -27.43
C ALA A 7 3.79 28.14 -27.01
N THR A 8 4.99 28.02 -27.59
CA THR A 8 5.96 26.98 -27.20
C THR A 8 6.47 27.17 -25.77
N VAL A 9 6.66 28.41 -25.34
CA VAL A 9 7.10 28.71 -23.97
C VAL A 9 5.95 28.45 -23.00
N GLY A 10 4.73 28.88 -23.35
CA GLY A 10 3.51 28.53 -22.61
C GLY A 10 3.35 27.02 -22.41
N PHE A 11 3.53 26.25 -23.48
CA PHE A 11 3.53 24.78 -23.44
C PHE A 11 4.53 24.26 -22.41
N ILE A 12 5.80 24.68 -22.48
CA ILE A 12 6.85 24.19 -21.59
C ILE A 12 6.55 24.54 -20.13
N VAL A 13 6.11 25.77 -19.87
CA VAL A 13 5.79 26.24 -18.51
C VAL A 13 4.65 25.41 -17.92
N VAL A 14 3.55 25.25 -18.64
CA VAL A 14 2.40 24.47 -18.14
C VAL A 14 2.73 22.98 -18.05
N PHE A 15 3.53 22.45 -18.97
CA PHE A 15 4.00 21.08 -18.92
C PHE A 15 4.78 20.83 -17.63
N ILE A 16 5.80 21.65 -17.35
CA ILE A 16 6.64 21.50 -16.15
C ILE A 16 5.82 21.74 -14.87
N ALA A 17 4.96 22.77 -14.85
CA ALA A 17 4.09 23.06 -13.72
C ALA A 17 3.20 21.87 -13.37
N THR A 18 2.50 21.33 -14.38
CA THR A 18 1.61 20.17 -14.23
C THR A 18 2.39 18.93 -13.81
N LEU A 19 3.57 18.71 -14.41
CA LEU A 19 4.42 17.56 -14.11
C LEU A 19 4.86 17.55 -12.64
N PHE A 20 5.19 18.72 -12.07
CA PHE A 20 5.49 18.84 -10.65
C PHE A 20 4.26 18.68 -9.75
N ILE A 21 3.12 19.30 -10.09
CA ILE A 21 1.87 19.17 -9.32
C ILE A 21 1.45 17.70 -9.22
N PHE A 22 1.31 17.02 -10.36
CA PHE A 22 0.95 15.59 -10.39
C PHE A 22 2.07 14.71 -9.83
N GLY A 23 3.33 15.12 -10.00
CA GLY A 23 4.48 14.48 -9.40
C GLY A 23 4.39 14.36 -7.87
N GLU A 24 4.01 15.43 -7.17
CA GLU A 24 3.77 15.40 -5.71
C GLU A 24 2.56 14.53 -5.33
N LEU A 25 1.56 14.42 -6.21
CA LEU A 25 0.43 13.52 -5.96
C LEU A 25 0.89 12.06 -5.97
N MET A 26 1.80 11.70 -6.87
CA MET A 26 2.31 10.33 -7.02
C MET A 26 3.46 9.99 -6.06
N VAL A 27 4.27 10.97 -5.69
CA VAL A 27 5.51 10.80 -4.92
C VAL A 27 5.50 11.65 -3.65
N ARG A 28 6.03 11.11 -2.54
CA ARG A 28 6.13 11.86 -1.28
C ARG A 28 7.40 12.72 -1.24
N MET A 29 7.38 13.90 -1.87
CA MET A 29 8.49 14.87 -1.91
C MET A 29 8.37 15.99 -0.86
N ARG A 30 7.56 15.78 0.19
CA ARG A 30 7.32 16.73 1.29
C ARG A 30 6.80 18.10 0.80
N GLY A 31 6.07 18.12 -0.31
CA GLY A 31 5.47 19.33 -0.86
C GLY A 31 6.38 20.18 -1.75
N LEU A 32 7.66 19.81 -1.93
CA LEU A 32 8.59 20.59 -2.75
C LEU A 32 8.11 20.72 -4.20
N PHE A 33 7.64 19.61 -4.79
CA PHE A 33 7.13 19.62 -6.16
C PHE A 33 5.82 20.40 -6.26
N ALA A 34 4.94 20.31 -5.26
CA ALA A 34 3.73 21.14 -5.23
C ALA A 34 4.06 22.63 -5.22
N VAL A 35 5.00 23.09 -4.39
CA VAL A 35 5.38 24.51 -4.33
C VAL A 35 5.95 24.99 -5.67
N LEU A 36 6.87 24.23 -6.28
CA LEU A 36 7.45 24.56 -7.59
C LEU A 36 6.39 24.63 -8.69
N GLY A 37 5.51 23.63 -8.73
CA GLY A 37 4.44 23.56 -9.71
C GLY A 37 3.41 24.68 -9.55
N ILE A 38 3.02 24.99 -8.31
CA ILE A 38 2.12 26.11 -8.00
C ILE A 38 2.75 27.45 -8.39
N LEU A 39 4.05 27.65 -8.13
CA LEU A 39 4.74 28.89 -8.49
C LEU A 39 4.75 29.09 -10.01
N LEU A 40 5.10 28.05 -10.77
CA LEU A 40 5.07 28.11 -12.24
C LEU A 40 3.65 28.33 -12.79
N MET A 41 2.64 27.69 -12.20
CA MET A 41 1.25 27.89 -12.60
C MET A 41 0.75 29.30 -12.24
N ALA A 42 1.12 29.82 -11.08
CA ALA A 42 0.82 31.18 -10.66
C ALA A 42 1.49 32.20 -11.60
N MET A 43 2.73 31.94 -12.03
CA MET A 43 3.40 32.75 -13.05
C MET A 43 2.65 32.73 -14.39
N TYR A 44 2.19 31.55 -14.84
CA TYR A 44 1.38 31.42 -16.06
C TYR A 44 0.10 32.25 -16.00
N PHE A 45 -0.67 32.09 -14.92
CA PHE A 45 -1.91 32.82 -14.72
C PHE A 45 -1.67 34.32 -14.55
N SER A 46 -0.67 34.73 -13.77
CA SER A 46 -0.36 36.15 -13.57
C SER A 46 0.01 36.88 -14.87
N PHE A 47 0.53 36.17 -15.87
CA PHE A 47 0.87 36.75 -17.16
C PHE A 47 -0.34 36.79 -18.12
N HIS A 48 -1.14 35.72 -18.15
CA HIS A 48 -2.23 35.56 -19.13
C HIS A 48 -3.58 36.10 -18.67
N ILE A 49 -3.73 36.29 -17.36
CA ILE A 49 -4.97 36.77 -16.79
C ILE A 49 -4.80 38.25 -16.43
N SER A 50 -5.62 39.10 -17.05
CA SER A 50 -5.75 40.51 -16.71
C SER A 50 -7.20 40.85 -16.37
N GLY A 51 -7.48 41.38 -15.17
CA GLY A 51 -8.80 41.88 -14.76
C GLY A 51 -9.50 41.10 -13.65
N THR A 52 -10.78 41.42 -13.41
CA THR A 52 -11.62 40.88 -12.32
C THR A 52 -12.04 39.42 -12.52
N GLU A 53 -12.05 38.93 -13.77
CA GLU A 53 -12.29 37.52 -14.13
C GLU A 53 -11.19 36.58 -13.63
N SER A 54 -10.08 37.14 -13.13
CA SER A 54 -8.89 36.41 -12.71
C SER A 54 -9.13 35.37 -11.63
N LEU A 55 -9.91 35.74 -10.62
CA LEU A 55 -10.15 34.88 -9.47
C LEU A 55 -10.99 33.67 -9.84
N TRP A 56 -11.97 33.81 -10.74
CA TRP A 56 -12.84 32.72 -11.16
C TRP A 56 -12.10 31.63 -11.91
N ILE A 57 -11.17 32.02 -12.79
CA ILE A 57 -10.37 31.08 -13.59
C ILE A 57 -9.41 30.30 -12.70
N VAL A 58 -8.73 30.97 -11.76
CA VAL A 58 -7.85 30.29 -10.80
C VAL A 58 -8.67 29.37 -9.89
N LEU A 59 -9.84 29.79 -9.42
CA LEU A 59 -10.74 28.96 -8.63
C LEU A 59 -11.18 27.72 -9.41
N LEU A 60 -11.54 27.87 -10.69
CA LEU A 60 -11.91 26.76 -11.56
C LEU A 60 -10.76 25.74 -11.70
N TYR A 61 -9.52 26.21 -11.87
CA TYR A 61 -8.33 25.35 -11.87
C TYR A 61 -8.17 24.59 -10.55
N LEU A 62 -8.32 25.26 -9.42
CA LEU A 62 -8.21 24.64 -8.09
C LEU A 62 -9.34 23.64 -7.80
N ILE A 63 -10.56 23.93 -8.25
CA ILE A 63 -11.69 22.98 -8.18
C ILE A 63 -11.36 21.75 -9.01
N GLY A 64 -10.89 21.93 -10.25
CA GLY A 64 -10.47 20.82 -11.11
C GLY A 64 -9.39 19.95 -10.46
N LEU A 65 -8.35 20.57 -9.90
CA LEU A 65 -7.30 19.86 -9.16
C LEU A 65 -7.85 19.10 -7.94
N THR A 66 -8.76 19.73 -7.19
CA THR A 66 -9.38 19.11 -6.01
C THR A 66 -10.25 17.91 -6.40
N LEU A 67 -10.99 18.00 -7.50
CA LEU A 67 -11.77 16.87 -8.03
C LEU A 67 -10.88 15.68 -8.40
N ILE A 68 -9.72 15.92 -9.03
CA ILE A 68 -8.75 14.85 -9.34
C ILE A 68 -8.21 14.22 -8.05
N ILE A 69 -7.87 15.04 -7.06
CA ILE A 69 -7.37 14.54 -5.76
C ILE A 69 -8.44 13.75 -5.02
N PHE A 70 -9.70 14.21 -5.08
CA PHE A 70 -10.84 13.55 -4.49
C PHE A 70 -11.11 12.20 -5.17
N ASP A 71 -11.16 12.19 -6.50
CA ASP A 71 -11.35 10.99 -7.31
C ASP A 71 -10.29 9.93 -6.99
N GLY A 72 -9.01 10.33 -6.95
CA GLY A 72 -7.90 9.43 -6.61
C GLY A 72 -7.89 8.91 -5.16
N LYS A 73 -8.70 9.49 -4.26
CA LYS A 73 -8.78 9.06 -2.84
C LYS A 73 -10.08 8.36 -2.48
N VAL A 74 -11.20 8.74 -3.10
CA VAL A 74 -12.55 8.34 -2.68
C VAL A 74 -13.20 7.43 -3.72
N THR A 75 -13.23 7.84 -4.99
CA THR A 75 -13.93 7.10 -6.05
C THR A 75 -13.07 5.99 -6.67
N ALA A 76 -11.80 6.30 -6.95
CA ALA A 76 -10.81 5.42 -7.57
C ALA A 76 -11.22 4.78 -8.91
N ASP A 77 -12.24 5.30 -9.59
CA ASP A 77 -12.75 4.79 -10.87
C ASP A 77 -12.42 5.69 -12.08
N GLY A 78 -11.94 6.91 -11.84
CA GLY A 78 -11.58 7.89 -12.88
C GLY A 78 -12.73 8.77 -13.35
N SER A 79 -13.97 8.54 -12.91
CA SER A 79 -15.16 9.23 -13.42
C SER A 79 -15.17 10.71 -13.03
N VAL A 80 -14.88 11.02 -11.76
CA VAL A 80 -14.79 12.40 -11.26
C VAL A 80 -13.50 13.06 -11.75
N GLY A 81 -12.44 12.27 -11.93
CA GLY A 81 -11.16 12.74 -12.44
C GLY A 81 -11.26 13.36 -13.84
N ILE A 82 -12.10 12.81 -14.72
CA ILE A 82 -12.32 13.34 -16.09
C ILE A 82 -12.88 14.77 -16.03
N PHE A 83 -13.87 15.02 -15.17
CA PHE A 83 -14.41 16.38 -14.97
C PHE A 83 -13.36 17.32 -14.39
N GLY A 84 -12.53 16.83 -13.47
CA GLY A 84 -11.41 17.59 -12.94
C GLY A 84 -10.41 18.01 -14.02
N ILE A 85 -10.03 17.09 -14.91
CA ILE A 85 -9.16 17.39 -16.07
C ILE A 85 -9.82 18.40 -17.00
N ALA A 86 -11.11 18.24 -17.31
CA ALA A 86 -11.84 19.16 -18.18
C ALA A 86 -11.86 20.59 -17.60
N PHE A 87 -12.07 20.74 -16.29
CA PHE A 87 -12.02 22.04 -15.62
C PHE A 87 -10.63 22.66 -15.66
N MET A 88 -9.58 21.87 -15.39
CA MET A 88 -8.20 22.38 -15.46
C MET A 88 -7.81 22.80 -16.87
N VAL A 89 -8.16 22.01 -17.89
CA VAL A 89 -7.93 22.34 -19.32
C VAL A 89 -8.66 23.63 -19.70
N THR A 90 -9.92 23.77 -19.30
CA THR A 90 -10.71 24.97 -19.57
C THR A 90 -10.09 26.19 -18.89
N ALA A 91 -9.66 26.05 -17.63
CA ALA A 91 -9.05 27.14 -16.87
C ALA A 91 -7.73 27.65 -17.48
N ILE A 92 -6.89 26.78 -18.04
CA ILE A 92 -5.64 27.20 -18.69
C ILE A 92 -5.83 27.68 -20.13
N ALA A 93 -6.86 27.19 -20.83
CA ALA A 93 -7.11 27.53 -22.22
C ALA A 93 -7.87 28.86 -22.40
N ILE A 94 -8.77 29.22 -21.48
CA ILE A 94 -9.53 30.49 -21.56
C ILE A 94 -8.61 31.73 -21.57
N PRO A 95 -7.59 31.84 -20.68
CA PRO A 95 -6.67 32.98 -20.68
C PRO A 95 -5.70 33.03 -21.87
N ALA A 96 -5.66 31.99 -22.69
CA ALA A 96 -4.70 31.92 -23.79
C ALA A 96 -4.99 33.00 -24.86
N PRO A 97 -3.96 33.65 -25.42
CA PRO A 97 -4.13 34.75 -26.38
C PRO A 97 -4.67 34.30 -27.75
N GLY A 98 -4.78 32.98 -27.99
CA GLY A 98 -5.34 32.44 -29.23
C GLY A 98 -5.54 30.93 -29.21
N TRP A 99 -6.26 30.42 -30.22
CA TRP A 99 -6.62 29.00 -30.34
C TRP A 99 -5.41 28.06 -30.32
N ILE A 100 -4.37 28.38 -31.08
CA ILE A 100 -3.13 27.56 -31.15
C ILE A 100 -2.42 27.53 -29.79
N TYR A 101 -2.40 28.66 -29.09
CA TYR A 101 -1.79 28.73 -27.76
C TYR A 101 -2.59 27.88 -26.76
N GLY A 102 -3.92 28.03 -26.75
CA GLY A 102 -4.81 27.28 -25.86
C GLY A 102 -4.72 25.77 -26.09
N THR A 103 -4.67 25.32 -27.35
CA THR A 103 -4.54 23.89 -27.67
C THR A 103 -3.19 23.33 -27.24
N LEU A 104 -2.08 24.05 -27.47
CA LEU A 104 -0.76 23.62 -27.02
C LEU A 104 -0.70 23.49 -25.50
N VAL A 105 -1.20 24.49 -24.78
CA VAL A 105 -1.21 24.46 -23.32
C VAL A 105 -2.13 23.35 -22.76
N ALA A 106 -3.27 23.09 -23.41
CA ALA A 106 -4.11 21.94 -23.09
C ALA A 106 -3.38 20.60 -23.31
N MET A 107 -2.67 20.45 -24.44
CA MET A 107 -1.84 19.27 -24.71
C MET A 107 -0.72 19.14 -23.67
N ALA A 108 -0.12 20.23 -23.24
CA ALA A 108 0.91 20.23 -22.20
C ALA A 108 0.39 19.59 -20.90
N LEU A 109 -0.81 19.96 -20.46
CA LEU A 109 -1.43 19.37 -19.26
C LEU A 109 -1.71 17.87 -19.46
N VAL A 110 -2.35 17.50 -20.57
CA VAL A 110 -2.75 16.12 -20.87
C VAL A 110 -1.53 15.18 -21.00
N LEU A 111 -0.40 15.68 -21.52
CA LEU A 111 0.83 14.92 -21.61
C LEU A 111 1.63 14.90 -20.30
N ALA A 112 1.66 16.01 -19.56
CA ALA A 112 2.43 16.11 -18.31
C ALA A 112 1.86 15.23 -17.20
N ALA A 113 0.53 15.14 -17.08
CA ALA A 113 -0.14 14.34 -16.05
C ALA A 113 0.31 12.86 -16.04
N PRO A 114 0.24 12.09 -17.14
CA PRO A 114 0.75 10.71 -17.17
C PRO A 114 2.29 10.66 -17.13
N THR A 115 2.99 11.64 -17.70
CA THR A 115 4.46 11.71 -17.65
C THR A 115 4.98 11.80 -16.21
N SER A 116 4.23 12.46 -15.32
CA SER A 116 4.57 12.55 -13.90
C SER A 116 4.72 11.17 -13.22
N TYR A 117 4.13 10.10 -13.78
CA TYR A 117 4.33 8.73 -13.31
C TYR A 117 5.80 8.28 -13.35
N LEU A 118 6.62 8.84 -14.24
CA LEU A 118 8.06 8.54 -14.29
C LEU A 118 8.77 8.88 -12.98
N PHE A 119 8.31 9.86 -12.21
CA PHE A 119 8.87 10.18 -10.90
C PHE A 119 8.75 9.03 -9.90
N THR A 120 7.75 8.16 -10.06
CA THR A 120 7.58 6.99 -9.20
C THR A 120 8.67 5.93 -9.38
N LYS A 121 9.46 6.00 -10.46
CA LYS A 121 10.63 5.14 -10.67
C LYS A 121 11.86 5.62 -9.91
N VAL A 122 11.96 6.92 -9.65
CA VAL A 122 13.15 7.56 -9.03
C VAL A 122 12.93 7.79 -7.54
N PHE A 123 11.70 8.14 -7.14
CA PHE A 123 11.39 8.57 -5.78
C PHE A 123 10.41 7.62 -5.07
N LYS A 124 10.35 7.72 -3.73
CA LYS A 124 9.45 6.89 -2.91
C LYS A 124 7.97 7.21 -3.24
N LYS A 125 7.27 6.19 -3.75
CA LYS A 125 5.84 6.27 -4.07
C LYS A 125 5.03 6.70 -2.85
N ARG A 126 4.09 7.62 -3.08
CA ARG A 126 3.11 8.01 -2.06
C ARG A 126 2.17 6.83 -1.83
N GLN A 127 2.04 6.40 -0.58
CA GLN A 127 1.09 5.36 -0.13
C GLN A 127 -0.38 5.85 -0.18
N MET A 128 -0.76 6.67 -1.15
CA MET A 128 -2.13 7.17 -1.30
C MET A 128 -3.07 6.07 -1.82
N TRP A 129 -2.51 5.01 -2.38
CA TRP A 129 -3.19 3.87 -3.01
C TRP A 129 -3.39 2.65 -2.10
N ASN A 130 -2.82 2.67 -0.89
CA ASN A 130 -2.82 1.49 0.01
C ASN A 130 -3.94 1.49 1.06
N LYS A 131 -4.91 2.41 0.99
CA LYS A 131 -6.04 2.43 1.95
C LYS A 131 -7.28 1.67 1.48
N ILE A 132 -7.26 1.06 0.29
CA ILE A 132 -8.34 0.20 -0.24
C ILE A 132 -7.80 -1.17 -0.67
N LEU A 133 -6.63 -1.55 -0.17
CA LEU A 133 -6.35 -2.97 0.02
C LEU A 133 -6.73 -3.25 1.46
N PHE A 134 -7.94 -3.77 1.62
CA PHE A 134 -8.37 -4.60 2.73
C PHE A 134 -7.27 -4.76 3.79
N GLU A 135 -7.45 -4.07 4.90
CA GLU A 135 -6.66 -4.16 6.13
C GLU A 135 -6.81 -5.55 6.81
N ASP A 136 -7.01 -6.60 6.02
CA ASP A 136 -7.16 -8.00 6.43
C ASP A 136 -5.86 -8.81 6.27
N LYS A 137 -4.76 -8.20 5.82
CA LYS A 137 -3.48 -8.92 5.62
C LYS A 137 -2.29 -8.48 6.47
N LEU A 138 -2.46 -7.59 7.44
CA LEU A 138 -1.33 -7.12 8.28
C LEU A 138 -1.60 -7.13 9.80
N THR A 139 -2.58 -7.91 10.27
CA THR A 139 -2.73 -8.22 11.71
C THR A 139 -2.29 -9.65 12.05
N SER A 140 -2.23 -10.58 11.09
CA SER A 140 -1.69 -11.93 11.36
C SER A 140 -0.17 -11.99 11.39
N ASP A 141 0.57 -11.17 10.65
CA ASP A 141 2.04 -11.36 10.54
C ASP A 141 2.88 -10.88 11.73
N LYS A 142 2.30 -10.20 12.72
CA LYS A 142 2.97 -9.93 14.01
C LYS A 142 2.49 -10.83 15.16
N GLY A 143 1.32 -11.44 15.04
CA GLY A 143 0.81 -12.43 16.01
C GLY A 143 1.28 -13.84 15.71
N TYR A 144 1.45 -14.18 14.43
CA TYR A 144 1.80 -15.53 14.00
C TYR A 144 3.26 -15.87 14.27
N ASN A 145 4.18 -14.89 14.11
CA ASN A 145 5.61 -15.14 14.28
C ASN A 145 6.01 -15.29 15.77
N SER A 146 5.38 -14.53 16.68
CA SER A 146 5.62 -14.68 18.13
C SER A 146 5.10 -16.01 18.68
N MET A 147 4.01 -16.54 18.10
CA MET A 147 3.50 -17.86 18.46
C MET A 147 4.40 -18.97 17.91
N ASN A 148 4.96 -18.82 16.70
CA ASN A 148 5.73 -19.87 16.05
C ASN A 148 7.11 -20.10 16.70
N ASP A 149 7.79 -19.04 17.15
CA ASP A 149 9.09 -19.18 17.83
C ASP A 149 8.99 -19.94 19.16
N SER A 150 7.92 -19.72 19.94
CA SER A 150 7.72 -20.41 21.23
C SER A 150 7.44 -21.91 21.10
N TYR A 151 6.97 -22.36 19.93
CA TYR A 151 6.62 -23.78 19.71
C TYR A 151 7.83 -24.60 19.29
N ARG A 152 8.82 -23.99 18.62
CA ARG A 152 10.09 -24.65 18.28
C ARG A 152 10.85 -25.08 19.53
N ASP A 153 10.73 -24.33 20.63
CA ASP A 153 11.33 -24.66 21.93
C ASP A 153 10.71 -25.90 22.58
N LEU A 154 9.56 -26.40 22.08
CA LEU A 154 8.93 -27.63 22.58
C LEU A 154 9.54 -28.88 21.96
N ILE A 155 10.27 -28.77 20.84
CA ILE A 155 10.86 -29.92 20.14
C ILE A 155 11.90 -30.58 21.05
N GLY A 156 11.76 -31.89 21.28
CA GLY A 156 12.63 -32.68 22.16
C GLY A 156 12.23 -32.66 23.64
N LYS A 157 11.17 -31.93 24.03
CA LYS A 157 10.66 -31.95 25.41
C LYS A 157 9.74 -33.15 25.65
N LYS A 158 9.81 -33.70 26.87
CA LYS A 158 8.93 -34.75 27.36
C LYS A 158 7.64 -34.14 27.92
N GLY A 159 6.52 -34.83 27.70
CA GLY A 159 5.21 -34.47 28.19
C GLY A 159 4.38 -35.68 28.59
N LEU A 160 3.19 -35.43 29.13
CA LEU A 160 2.25 -36.47 29.57
C LEU A 160 0.90 -36.25 28.88
N THR A 161 0.35 -37.29 28.24
CA THR A 161 -0.99 -37.19 27.65
C THR A 161 -2.05 -37.02 28.75
N LYS A 162 -3.07 -36.19 28.49
CA LYS A 162 -4.21 -35.97 29.40
C LYS A 162 -5.54 -36.43 28.83
N THR A 163 -5.59 -36.63 27.53
CA THR A 163 -6.72 -37.24 26.84
C THR A 163 -6.19 -38.35 25.94
N PRO A 164 -6.97 -39.39 25.63
CA PRO A 164 -6.58 -40.37 24.64
C PRO A 164 -6.39 -39.72 23.26
N PHE A 165 -5.37 -40.14 22.51
CA PHE A 165 -5.04 -39.61 21.19
C PHE A 165 -5.61 -40.51 20.10
N ARG A 166 -6.53 -39.96 19.29
CA ARG A 166 -7.11 -40.65 18.12
C ARG A 166 -7.48 -39.68 16.97
N PRO A 167 -6.54 -39.28 16.10
CA PRO A 167 -5.10 -39.16 16.28
C PRO A 167 -4.70 -37.87 17.03
N THR A 168 -5.66 -36.98 17.33
CA THR A 168 -5.43 -35.73 18.06
C THR A 168 -5.84 -35.90 19.52
N GLY A 169 -5.08 -35.30 20.42
CA GLY A 169 -5.36 -35.27 21.85
C GLY A 169 -4.70 -34.07 22.52
N THR A 170 -4.72 -34.05 23.85
CA THR A 170 -4.11 -33.00 24.68
C THR A 170 -2.94 -33.59 25.46
N VAL A 171 -1.79 -32.93 25.39
CA VAL A 171 -0.56 -33.26 26.11
C VAL A 171 -0.17 -32.11 27.04
N GLU A 172 0.28 -32.44 28.24
CA GLU A 172 0.89 -31.49 29.16
C GLU A 172 2.42 -31.51 28.96
N VAL A 173 3.01 -30.36 28.63
CA VAL A 173 4.47 -30.18 28.49
C VAL A 173 4.86 -28.97 29.36
N GLU A 174 5.78 -29.18 30.31
CA GLU A 174 6.24 -28.14 31.25
C GLU A 174 5.11 -27.39 31.98
N GLY A 175 4.05 -28.10 32.39
CA GLY A 175 2.91 -27.52 33.11
C GLY A 175 1.94 -26.73 32.24
N ARG A 176 2.06 -26.81 30.91
CA ARG A 176 1.13 -26.18 29.95
C ARG A 176 0.47 -27.24 29.07
N MET A 177 -0.80 -27.03 28.79
CA MET A 177 -1.62 -27.94 27.99
C MET A 177 -1.56 -27.55 26.51
N TYR A 178 -1.19 -28.50 25.66
CA TYR A 178 -1.05 -28.33 24.22
C TYR A 178 -1.91 -29.35 23.47
N SER A 179 -2.50 -28.94 22.36
CA SER A 179 -3.12 -29.88 21.41
C SER A 179 -2.03 -30.44 20.50
N ALA A 180 -1.93 -31.77 20.44
CA ALA A 180 -0.95 -32.46 19.63
C ALA A 180 -1.62 -33.60 18.86
N THR A 181 -0.96 -34.05 17.80
CA THR A 181 -1.38 -35.18 16.97
C THR A 181 -0.29 -36.25 17.00
N THR A 182 -0.69 -37.52 17.07
CA THR A 182 0.23 -38.64 16.90
C THR A 182 0.31 -39.05 15.44
N ASP A 183 1.43 -39.62 15.02
CA ASP A 183 1.56 -40.21 13.69
C ASP A 183 0.95 -41.62 13.67
N ASN A 184 -0.39 -41.66 13.61
CA ASN A 184 -1.19 -42.88 13.47
C ASN A 184 -1.06 -43.89 14.63
N GLN A 185 -0.58 -43.44 15.79
CA GLN A 185 -0.48 -44.22 17.03
C GLN A 185 -1.60 -43.83 17.98
N TRP A 186 -2.21 -44.83 18.60
CA TRP A 186 -3.18 -44.61 19.65
C TRP A 186 -2.46 -44.51 20.99
N LEU A 187 -2.63 -43.39 21.68
CA LEU A 187 -2.10 -43.21 23.03
C LEU A 187 -3.25 -43.10 24.01
N ASN A 188 -3.08 -43.72 25.19
CA ASN A 188 -4.03 -43.54 26.28
C ASN A 188 -3.73 -42.24 27.02
N GLU A 189 -4.58 -41.89 27.97
CA GLU A 189 -4.27 -40.85 28.96
C GLU A 189 -3.08 -41.28 29.84
N GLU A 190 -2.35 -40.32 30.39
CA GLU A 190 -1.19 -40.51 31.27
C GLU A 190 0.00 -41.27 30.65
N THR A 191 0.12 -41.26 29.33
CA THR A 191 1.24 -41.85 28.60
C THR A 191 2.37 -40.82 28.41
N PRO A 192 3.64 -41.17 28.72
CA PRO A 192 4.78 -40.29 28.47
C PRO A 192 5.09 -40.20 26.98
N VAL A 193 5.27 -38.96 26.50
CA VAL A 193 5.49 -38.68 25.07
C VAL A 193 6.58 -37.63 24.87
N THR A 194 7.27 -37.69 23.74
CA THR A 194 8.22 -36.66 23.31
C THR A 194 7.71 -35.93 22.07
N VAL A 195 7.88 -34.61 22.06
CA VAL A 195 7.54 -33.75 20.92
C VAL A 195 8.61 -33.89 19.85
N ILE A 196 8.24 -34.39 18.67
CA ILE A 196 9.16 -34.60 17.54
C ILE A 196 9.11 -33.46 16.52
N ALA A 197 7.99 -32.73 16.44
CA ALA A 197 7.83 -31.60 15.54
C ALA A 197 6.84 -30.59 16.10
N ALA A 198 7.10 -29.31 15.89
CA ALA A 198 6.23 -28.22 16.31
C ALA A 198 6.38 -27.04 15.33
N ASP A 199 5.39 -26.86 14.46
CA ASP A 199 5.40 -25.86 13.38
C ASP A 199 4.39 -24.70 13.62
N GLY A 200 4.07 -24.43 14.89
CA GLY A 200 3.14 -23.37 15.34
C GLY A 200 1.66 -23.61 15.01
N THR A 201 1.37 -24.47 14.05
CA THR A 201 0.02 -24.91 13.65
C THR A 201 -0.31 -26.34 14.04
N ARG A 202 0.74 -27.15 14.26
CA ARG A 202 0.64 -28.57 14.58
C ARG A 202 1.81 -28.96 15.47
N ILE A 203 1.51 -29.67 16.56
CA ILE A 203 2.49 -30.34 17.39
C ILE A 203 2.35 -31.83 17.14
N VAL A 204 3.46 -32.52 16.88
CA VAL A 204 3.50 -33.97 16.69
C VAL A 204 4.24 -34.62 17.84
N VAL A 205 3.62 -35.62 18.47
CA VAL A 205 4.17 -36.35 19.62
C VAL A 205 4.26 -37.84 19.34
N VAL A 206 5.27 -38.49 19.92
CA VAL A 206 5.49 -39.94 19.86
C VAL A 206 5.67 -40.46 21.28
N GLU A 207 5.19 -41.67 21.55
CA GLU A 207 5.37 -42.36 22.83
C GLU A 207 6.85 -42.59 23.15
N ASP A 208 7.26 -42.23 24.36
CA ASP A 208 8.60 -42.54 24.88
C ASP A 208 8.68 -44.04 25.20
N LYS A 209 9.19 -44.84 24.26
CA LYS A 209 9.52 -46.25 24.49
C LYS A 209 10.84 -46.37 25.23
N GLU A 210 10.85 -46.01 26.51
CA GLU A 210 11.96 -46.23 27.43
C GLU A 210 11.44 -46.91 28.69
N ASP A 211 11.03 -48.18 28.54
CA ASP A 211 11.28 -49.33 29.44
C ASP A 211 10.29 -50.47 29.13
N ALA A 212 10.68 -51.34 28.20
CA ALA A 212 10.06 -52.67 28.02
C ALA A 212 11.05 -53.60 27.30
N SER A 213 12.19 -53.86 27.93
CA SER A 213 13.04 -55.00 27.56
C SER A 213 13.45 -55.81 28.79
N ILE A 214 12.70 -56.91 28.98
CA ILE A 214 13.12 -58.25 29.47
C ILE A 214 13.14 -58.43 31.01
N PRO A 215 12.37 -59.40 31.56
CA PRO A 215 12.83 -60.79 31.78
C PRO A 215 11.76 -61.83 31.39
N SER A 216 11.99 -63.11 31.11
CA SER A 216 13.13 -64.04 31.06
C SER A 216 12.55 -65.33 30.46
N GLU A 217 13.13 -65.90 29.40
CA GLU A 217 12.85 -67.28 29.01
C GLU A 217 13.94 -68.20 29.59
N VAL A 218 13.47 -69.10 30.46
CA VAL A 218 14.04 -70.37 30.98
C VAL A 218 15.30 -70.32 31.85
#